data_AF-A0A553ZX00-F1
#
_entry.id   AF-A0A553ZX00-F1
#
_cell.length_a   1.000
_cell.length_b   1.000
_cell.length_c   1.000
_cell.angle_alpha   90.00
_cell.angle_beta   90.00
_cell.angle_gamma   90.00
#
_symmetry.space_group_name_H-M   'P 1'
#
loop_
_entity.id
_entity.type
_entity.pdbx_description
1 polymer ?
#
loop_
_entity_poly.entity_id
_entity_poly.type
_entity_poly.pdbx_seq_one_letter_code
_entity_poly.pdbx_strand_id
1 'polypeptide(L)'
;MLSDKRIIRYILKKGSDQAADELIRRYYDDLYFYLYRQVGNGDDALDLTQEVFIAALNGLSSYDDRKSSFRTWLFRIGTHKVIDSRRKVKVTWLELKDVDWIEEKDFDKSLYQKELLGRVNEFVASFKPQIQEIFRLRVYGDLSFPEIASLLGEKEERIKAQYYRLIKKIREEFSNHE
;
A
#
# COMPACT_ATOMS: atom_id res chain seq x y z
N MET A 1 28.40 -1.63 -0.18
CA MET A 1 27.14 -2.40 -0.38
C MET A 1 27.01 -2.80 -1.84
N LEU A 2 26.56 -4.02 -2.13
CA LEU A 2 26.23 -4.43 -3.50
C LEU A 2 24.96 -3.71 -3.96
N SER A 3 24.83 -3.41 -5.25
CA SER A 3 23.58 -2.88 -5.79
C SER A 3 22.47 -3.94 -5.76
N ASP A 4 21.20 -3.52 -5.64
CA ASP A 4 20.05 -4.44 -5.56
C ASP A 4 20.04 -5.42 -6.74
N LYS A 5 20.35 -4.92 -7.95
CA LYS A 5 20.49 -5.74 -9.16
C LYS A 5 21.49 -6.88 -9.01
N ARG A 6 22.62 -6.65 -8.33
CA ARG A 6 23.62 -7.71 -8.09
C ARG A 6 23.13 -8.70 -7.06
N ILE A 7 22.53 -8.23 -5.97
CA ILE A 7 21.97 -9.07 -4.91
C ILE A 7 20.88 -9.98 -5.47
N ILE A 8 19.90 -9.41 -6.19
CA ILE A 8 18.81 -10.14 -6.84
C ILE A 8 19.34 -11.20 -7.81
N ARG A 9 20.38 -10.87 -8.58
CA ARG A 9 21.02 -11.84 -9.49
C ARG A 9 21.65 -13.01 -8.73
N TYR A 10 22.27 -12.77 -7.58
CA TYR A 10 22.81 -13.84 -6.74
C TYR A 10 21.70 -14.74 -6.19
N ILE A 11 20.59 -14.16 -5.72
CA ILE A 11 19.42 -14.92 -5.28
C ILE A 11 18.91 -15.82 -6.42
N LEU A 12 18.64 -15.24 -7.59
CA LEU A 12 18.05 -15.98 -8.72
C LEU A 12 18.95 -17.05 -9.33
N LYS A 13 20.28 -16.82 -9.38
CA LYS A 13 21.22 -17.76 -10.02
C LYS A 13 21.81 -18.79 -9.07
N LYS A 14 21.90 -18.48 -7.78
CA LYS A 14 22.64 -19.28 -6.81
C LYS A 14 21.78 -19.74 -5.63
N GLY A 15 20.54 -19.28 -5.51
CA GLY A 15 19.70 -19.57 -4.33
C GLY A 15 20.36 -19.10 -3.04
N SER A 16 21.04 -17.95 -3.07
CA SER A 16 21.85 -17.49 -1.94
C SER A 16 20.97 -16.86 -0.85
N ASP A 17 20.78 -17.60 0.24
CA ASP A 17 20.06 -17.11 1.44
C ASP A 17 20.71 -15.85 2.01
N GLN A 18 22.04 -15.80 2.03
CA GLN A 18 22.78 -14.64 2.51
C GLN A 18 22.51 -13.37 1.69
N ALA A 19 22.30 -13.51 0.37
CA ALA A 19 21.91 -12.41 -0.50
C ALA A 19 20.43 -12.01 -0.26
N ALA A 20 19.55 -12.98 0.01
CA ALA A 20 18.16 -12.70 0.37
C ALA A 20 18.08 -11.93 1.70
N ASP A 21 18.84 -12.35 2.71
CA ASP A 21 18.95 -11.67 4.00
C ASP A 21 19.47 -10.24 3.87
N GLU A 22 20.51 -10.01 3.05
CA GLU A 22 21.01 -8.66 2.78
C GLU A 22 19.92 -7.78 2.15
N LEU A 23 19.15 -8.33 1.19
CA LEU A 23 18.07 -7.62 0.53
C LEU A 23 16.95 -7.29 1.53
N ILE A 24 16.53 -8.24 2.37
CA ILE A 24 15.49 -8.02 3.38
C ILE A 24 15.94 -6.94 4.36
N ARG A 25 17.11 -7.08 4.98
CA ARG A 25 17.63 -6.11 5.97
C ARG A 25 17.69 -4.69 5.43
N ARG A 26 18.01 -4.53 4.14
CA ARG A 26 18.08 -3.22 3.49
C ARG A 26 16.74 -2.49 3.43
N TYR A 27 15.63 -3.21 3.34
CA TYR A 27 14.30 -2.63 3.15
C TYR A 27 13.34 -2.87 4.29
N TYR A 28 13.73 -3.66 5.30
CA TYR A 28 12.83 -4.11 6.35
C TYR A 28 12.21 -2.93 7.11
N ASP A 29 13.03 -2.07 7.70
CA ASP A 29 12.55 -0.94 8.50
C ASP A 29 11.71 0.02 7.65
N ASP A 30 12.20 0.34 6.46
CA ASP A 30 11.54 1.20 5.48
C ASP A 30 10.13 0.70 5.14
N LEU A 31 10.01 -0.60 4.84
CA LEU A 31 8.75 -1.24 4.49
C LEU A 31 7.85 -1.36 5.72
N TYR A 32 8.39 -1.77 6.87
CA TYR A 32 7.65 -1.89 8.12
C TYR A 32 7.04 -0.56 8.53
N PHE A 33 7.82 0.53 8.59
CA PHE A 33 7.30 1.85 8.94
C PHE A 33 6.29 2.36 7.92
N TYR A 34 6.51 2.05 6.63
CA TYR A 34 5.54 2.36 5.59
C TYR A 34 4.21 1.64 5.82
N LEU A 35 4.23 0.32 6.07
CA LEU A 35 3.03 -0.49 6.33
C LEU A 35 2.36 -0.11 7.66
N TYR A 36 3.13 0.17 8.70
CA TYR A 36 2.64 0.65 9.99
C TYR A 36 1.84 1.95 9.85
N ARG A 37 2.35 2.92 9.08
CA ARG A 37 1.59 4.14 8.77
C ARG A 37 0.28 3.86 8.03
N GLN A 38 0.21 2.74 7.28
CA GLN A 38 -1.03 2.35 6.62
C GLN A 38 -2.01 1.66 7.57
N VAL A 39 -1.59 0.69 8.38
CA VAL A 39 -2.54 -0.10 9.19
C VAL A 39 -2.79 0.47 10.57
N GLY A 40 -1.88 1.27 11.12
CA GLY A 40 -2.02 1.89 12.44
C GLY A 40 -1.88 0.92 13.62
N ASN A 41 -1.56 -0.34 13.36
CA ASN A 41 -1.34 -1.40 14.33
C ASN A 41 0.03 -2.04 14.08
N GLY A 42 0.82 -2.24 15.14
CA GLY A 42 2.18 -2.78 15.07
C GLY A 42 2.23 -4.25 14.64
N ASP A 43 1.35 -5.08 15.20
CA ASP A 43 1.29 -6.51 14.93
C ASP A 43 0.84 -6.78 13.48
N ASP A 44 -0.22 -6.11 13.03
CA ASP A 44 -0.68 -6.18 11.64
C ASP A 44 0.42 -5.72 10.66
N ALA A 45 1.20 -4.71 11.03
CA ALA A 45 2.30 -4.21 10.22
C ALA A 45 3.46 -5.21 10.15
N LEU A 46 3.79 -5.88 11.26
CA LEU A 46 4.80 -6.94 11.30
C LEU A 46 4.39 -8.11 10.40
N ASP A 47 3.14 -8.58 10.54
CA ASP A 47 2.61 -9.69 9.75
C ASP A 47 2.61 -9.36 8.25
N LEU A 48 2.09 -8.18 7.88
CA LEU A 48 2.12 -7.72 6.50
C LEU A 48 3.55 -7.57 5.97
N THR A 49 4.49 -7.09 6.79
CA THR A 49 5.90 -6.96 6.38
C THR A 49 6.48 -8.31 6.01
N GLN A 50 6.26 -9.34 6.85
CA GLN A 50 6.70 -10.70 6.57
C GLN A 50 6.06 -11.24 5.29
N GLU A 51 4.74 -11.11 5.17
CA GLU A 51 4.02 -11.58 3.99
C GLU A 51 4.51 -10.92 2.70
N VAL A 52 4.84 -9.63 2.74
CA VAL A 52 5.36 -8.88 1.59
C VAL A 52 6.73 -9.41 1.18
N PHE A 53 7.64 -9.65 2.12
CA PHE A 53 8.95 -10.21 1.78
C PHE A 53 8.86 -11.63 1.24
N ILE A 54 7.99 -12.48 1.80
CA ILE A 54 7.72 -13.81 1.26
C ILE A 54 7.21 -13.72 -0.18
N ALA A 55 6.21 -12.86 -0.43
CA ALA A 55 5.67 -12.64 -1.77
C ALA A 55 6.72 -12.06 -2.73
N ALA A 56 7.58 -11.17 -2.25
CA ALA A 56 8.66 -10.57 -3.02
C ALA A 56 9.73 -11.60 -3.41
N LEU A 57 10.17 -12.46 -2.49
CA LEU A 57 11.15 -13.51 -2.80
C LEU A 57 10.58 -14.54 -3.78
N ASN A 58 9.33 -14.98 -3.58
CA ASN A 58 8.65 -15.89 -4.50
C ASN A 58 8.43 -15.28 -5.89
N GLY A 59 8.13 -13.97 -5.94
CA GLY A 59 7.91 -13.22 -7.17
C GLY A 59 9.18 -12.63 -7.79
N LEU A 60 10.36 -12.85 -7.21
CA LEU A 60 11.58 -12.10 -7.55
C LEU A 60 12.02 -12.32 -9.00
N SER A 61 11.70 -13.47 -9.59
CA SER A 61 11.96 -13.77 -11.00
C SER A 61 11.18 -12.88 -11.98
N SER A 62 10.07 -12.30 -11.53
CA SER A 62 9.21 -11.40 -12.32
C SER A 62 9.62 -9.92 -12.22
N TYR A 63 10.56 -9.58 -11.34
CA TYR A 63 11.05 -8.21 -11.18
C TYR A 63 11.90 -7.79 -12.39
N ASP A 64 11.57 -6.63 -12.97
CA ASP A 64 12.30 -6.03 -14.10
C ASP A 64 12.84 -4.66 -13.68
N ASP A 65 14.16 -4.58 -13.54
CA ASP A 65 14.87 -3.37 -13.10
C ASP A 65 14.81 -2.22 -14.11
N ARG A 66 14.34 -2.47 -15.33
CA ARG A 66 14.09 -1.44 -16.35
C ARG A 66 12.75 -0.74 -16.15
N LYS A 67 11.80 -1.34 -15.42
CA LYS A 67 10.45 -0.80 -15.21
C LYS A 67 10.34 0.06 -13.95
N SER A 68 11.03 -0.35 -12.88
CA SER A 68 11.02 0.38 -11.61
C SER A 68 12.20 -0.05 -10.74
N SER A 69 12.51 0.75 -9.71
CA SER A 69 13.42 0.33 -8.65
C SER A 69 12.83 -0.87 -7.87
N PHE A 70 13.69 -1.63 -7.18
CA PHE A 70 13.26 -2.73 -6.34
C PHE A 70 12.40 -2.23 -5.17
N ARG A 71 12.76 -1.08 -4.58
CA ARG A 71 11.98 -0.42 -3.52
C ARG A 71 10.54 -0.17 -3.97
N THR A 72 10.36 0.45 -5.15
CA THR A 72 9.03 0.74 -5.72
C THR A 72 8.24 -0.56 -5.94
N TRP A 73 8.89 -1.59 -6.48
CA TRP A 73 8.26 -2.88 -6.72
C TRP A 73 7.85 -3.60 -5.42
N LEU A 74 8.69 -3.57 -4.39
CA LEU A 74 8.43 -4.13 -3.06
C LEU A 74 7.27 -3.40 -2.37
N PHE A 75 7.27 -2.07 -2.40
CA PHE A 75 6.23 -1.25 -1.79
C PHE A 75 4.88 -1.41 -2.50
N ARG A 76 4.88 -1.74 -3.80
CA ARG A 76 3.65 -2.13 -4.53
C ARG A 76 3.05 -3.42 -3.96
N ILE A 77 3.88 -4.44 -3.70
CA ILE A 77 3.41 -5.68 -3.06
C ILE A 77 2.81 -5.36 -1.68
N GLY A 78 3.47 -4.51 -0.90
CA GLY A 78 2.96 -4.00 0.37
C GLY A 78 1.62 -3.30 0.27
N THR A 79 1.50 -2.35 -0.66
CA THR A 79 0.25 -1.61 -0.91
C THR A 79 -0.89 -2.56 -1.24
N HIS A 80 -0.65 -3.56 -2.11
CA HIS A 80 -1.67 -4.55 -2.47
C HIS A 80 -2.10 -5.40 -1.26
N LYS A 81 -1.16 -5.84 -0.43
CA LYS A 81 -1.48 -6.62 0.77
C LYS A 81 -2.26 -5.82 1.80
N VAL A 82 -1.95 -4.54 1.99
CA VAL A 82 -2.76 -3.63 2.84
C VAL A 82 -4.18 -3.47 2.29
N ILE A 83 -4.33 -3.35 0.98
CA ILE A 83 -5.67 -3.25 0.35
C ILE A 83 -6.45 -4.54 0.58
N ASP A 84 -5.81 -5.69 0.40
CA ASP A 84 -6.44 -6.99 0.58
C ASP A 84 -6.79 -7.27 2.05
N SER A 85 -5.93 -6.89 3.01
CA SER A 85 -6.23 -7.01 4.43
C SER A 85 -7.43 -6.14 4.83
N ARG A 86 -7.50 -4.89 4.36
CA ARG A 86 -8.64 -4.00 4.59
C ARG A 86 -9.94 -4.49 3.95
N ARG A 87 -9.87 -5.16 2.80
CA ARG A 87 -11.03 -5.80 2.16
C ARG A 87 -11.55 -6.98 2.98
N LYS A 88 -10.65 -7.81 3.52
CA LYS A 88 -11.02 -8.91 4.42
C LYS A 88 -11.65 -8.36 5.71
N VAL A 89 -11.06 -7.32 6.29
CA VAL A 89 -11.62 -6.67 7.49
C VAL A 89 -13.03 -6.12 7.24
N LYS A 90 -13.34 -5.54 6.07
CA LYS A 90 -14.72 -5.14 5.70
C LYS A 90 -15.72 -6.30 5.62
N VAL A 91 -15.25 -7.54 5.46
CA VAL A 91 -16.08 -8.76 5.46
C VAL A 91 -16.11 -9.42 6.85
N THR A 92 -15.18 -9.08 7.75
CA THR A 92 -15.05 -9.69 9.08
C THR A 92 -15.69 -8.87 10.22
N TRP A 93 -16.15 -7.63 9.99
CA TRP A 93 -16.78 -6.81 11.04
C TRP A 93 -18.17 -7.25 11.52
N LEU A 94 -18.68 -8.42 11.11
CA LEU A 94 -19.95 -8.93 11.64
C LEU A 94 -19.81 -9.82 12.88
N GLU A 95 -18.61 -10.20 13.28
CA GLU A 95 -18.41 -10.99 14.50
C GLU A 95 -17.07 -10.63 15.13
N LEU A 96 -17.11 -9.88 16.23
CA LEU A 96 -16.23 -10.07 17.39
C LEU A 96 -16.77 -9.21 18.55
N LYS A 97 -17.41 -9.90 19.49
CA LYS A 97 -17.71 -9.43 20.84
C LYS A 97 -16.41 -9.25 21.63
N ASP A 98 -16.47 -8.33 22.58
CA ASP A 98 -15.56 -8.16 23.72
C ASP A 98 -14.17 -7.57 23.41
N VAL A 99 -14.12 -6.23 23.35
CA VAL A 99 -12.92 -5.47 23.72
C VAL A 99 -13.35 -4.33 24.63
N ASP A 100 -12.93 -4.43 25.89
CA ASP A 100 -13.18 -3.45 26.95
C ASP A 100 -12.36 -2.16 26.77
N TRP A 101 -13.04 -1.04 27.03
CA TRP A 101 -12.58 0.33 27.32
C TRP A 101 -11.67 1.06 26.31
N ILE A 102 -12.32 1.84 25.43
CA ILE A 102 -11.76 3.09 24.91
C ILE A 102 -12.57 4.23 25.54
N GLU A 103 -11.89 5.13 26.26
CA GLU A 103 -12.50 6.30 26.91
C GLU A 103 -13.33 7.14 25.93
N GLU A 104 -14.52 7.50 26.39
CA GLU A 104 -15.70 7.97 25.65
C GLU A 104 -15.59 9.38 25.02
N LYS A 105 -14.38 9.94 24.85
CA LYS A 105 -14.22 11.33 24.34
C LYS A 105 -13.44 11.51 23.03
N ASP A 106 -12.81 10.46 22.50
CA ASP A 106 -12.20 10.47 21.15
C ASP A 106 -12.83 9.45 20.17
N PHE A 107 -13.77 8.64 20.66
CA PHE A 107 -14.43 7.61 19.87
C PHE A 107 -15.21 8.21 18.69
N ASP A 108 -15.96 9.29 18.92
CA ASP A 108 -16.81 9.95 17.92
C ASP A 108 -16.01 10.53 16.73
N LYS A 109 -14.87 11.18 17.00
CA LYS A 109 -14.03 11.73 15.91
C LYS A 109 -13.34 10.63 15.13
N SER A 110 -12.84 9.60 15.81
CA SER A 110 -12.17 8.48 15.15
C SER A 110 -13.16 7.62 14.34
N LEU A 111 -14.39 7.44 14.84
CA LEU A 111 -15.44 6.69 14.19
C LEU A 111 -15.99 7.47 12.99
N TYR A 112 -16.27 8.76 13.14
CA TYR A 112 -16.68 9.63 12.03
C TYR A 112 -15.64 9.70 10.92
N GLN A 113 -14.34 9.81 11.27
CA GLN A 113 -13.26 9.76 10.28
C GLN A 113 -13.15 8.39 9.62
N LYS A 114 -13.33 7.29 10.36
CA LYS A 114 -13.37 5.93 9.80
C LYS A 114 -14.56 5.71 8.86
N GLU A 115 -15.74 6.19 9.22
CA GLU A 115 -16.94 6.13 8.38
C GLU A 115 -16.78 6.96 7.10
N LEU A 116 -16.29 8.19 7.22
CA LEU A 116 -16.00 9.07 6.08
C LEU A 116 -14.97 8.43 5.14
N LEU A 117 -13.87 7.88 5.69
CA LEU A 117 -12.88 7.14 4.91
C LEU A 117 -13.49 5.89 4.25
N GLY A 118 -14.39 5.19 4.94
CA GLY A 118 -15.14 4.07 4.41
C GLY A 118 -15.97 4.44 3.17
N ARG A 119 -16.71 5.54 3.26
CA ARG A 119 -17.53 6.09 2.17
C ARG A 119 -16.70 6.61 1.01
N VAL A 120 -15.59 7.31 1.28
CA VAL A 120 -14.64 7.74 0.23
C VAL A 120 -14.08 6.54 -0.51
N ASN A 121 -13.70 5.46 0.20
CA ASN A 121 -13.20 4.25 -0.44
C ASN A 121 -14.25 3.53 -1.29
N GLU A 122 -15.51 3.50 -0.86
CA GLU A 122 -16.63 2.95 -1.66
C GLU A 122 -16.89 3.79 -2.91
N PHE A 123 -16.90 5.12 -2.75
CA PHE A 123 -17.04 6.03 -3.88
C PHE A 123 -15.90 5.83 -4.89
N VAL A 124 -14.65 5.75 -4.43
CA VAL A 124 -13.50 5.46 -5.29
C VAL A 124 -13.64 4.08 -5.95
N ALA A 125 -14.17 3.07 -5.26
CA ALA A 125 -14.37 1.73 -5.82
C ALA A 125 -15.35 1.70 -7.01
N SER A 126 -16.20 2.72 -7.18
CA SER A 126 -17.08 2.87 -8.36
C SER A 126 -16.34 3.30 -9.65
N PHE A 127 -15.10 3.79 -9.54
CA PHE A 127 -14.31 4.24 -10.68
C PHE A 127 -13.57 3.09 -11.38
N LYS A 128 -13.02 3.34 -12.57
CA LYS A 128 -12.22 2.34 -13.31
C LYS A 128 -11.03 1.87 -12.46
N PRO A 129 -10.63 0.57 -12.51
CA PRO A 129 -9.56 0.00 -11.69
C PRO A 129 -8.27 0.83 -11.67
N GLN A 130 -7.86 1.34 -12.84
CA GLN A 130 -6.66 2.17 -12.97
C GLN A 130 -6.72 3.48 -12.17
N ILE A 131 -7.89 4.13 -12.10
CA ILE A 131 -8.09 5.35 -11.30
C ILE A 131 -8.04 5.03 -9.80
N GLN A 132 -8.62 3.89 -9.41
CA GLN A 132 -8.55 3.41 -8.03
C GLN A 132 -7.10 3.14 -7.64
N GLU A 133 -6.34 2.50 -8.52
CA GLU A 133 -4.93 2.19 -8.30
C GLU A 133 -4.09 3.46 -8.12
N ILE A 134 -4.28 4.48 -8.98
CA ILE A 134 -3.62 5.79 -8.82
C ILE A 134 -3.94 6.43 -7.47
N PHE A 135 -5.22 6.44 -7.08
CA PHE A 135 -5.64 7.00 -5.79
C PHE A 135 -4.97 6.27 -4.62
N ARG A 136 -5.00 4.94 -4.64
CA ARG A 136 -4.41 4.12 -3.58
C ARG A 136 -2.90 4.31 -3.51
N LEU A 137 -2.21 4.29 -4.65
CA LEU A 137 -0.76 4.51 -4.72
C LEU A 137 -0.37 5.92 -4.27
N ARG A 138 -1.23 6.93 -4.48
CA ARG A 138 -0.93 8.29 -4.04
C ARG A 138 -1.26 8.55 -2.57
N VAL A 139 -2.42 8.10 -2.11
CA VAL A 139 -2.96 8.38 -0.77
C VAL A 139 -2.44 7.40 0.27
N TYR A 140 -2.34 6.12 -0.08
CA TYR A 140 -1.82 5.05 0.78
C TYR A 140 -0.38 4.65 0.40
N GLY A 141 0.02 4.79 -0.86
CA GLY A 141 1.37 4.48 -1.30
C GLY A 141 2.43 5.51 -0.94
N ASP A 142 2.02 6.75 -0.62
CA ASP A 142 2.88 7.94 -0.51
C ASP A 142 3.83 8.12 -1.72
N LEU A 143 3.47 7.54 -2.86
CA LEU A 143 4.27 7.62 -4.08
C LEU A 143 4.06 8.97 -4.76
N SER A 144 5.14 9.49 -5.32
CA SER A 144 5.11 10.68 -6.17
C SER A 144 4.46 10.37 -7.53
N PHE A 145 3.94 11.40 -8.21
CA PHE A 145 3.36 11.20 -9.55
C PHE A 145 4.35 10.61 -10.57
N PRO A 146 5.64 11.00 -10.60
CA PRO A 146 6.64 10.33 -11.44
C PRO A 146 6.78 8.83 -11.13
N GLU A 147 6.80 8.45 -9.85
CA GLU A 147 6.88 7.04 -9.44
C GLU A 147 5.64 6.27 -9.86
N ILE A 148 4.44 6.84 -9.68
CA ILE A 148 3.17 6.23 -10.11
C ILE A 148 3.13 6.10 -11.64
N ALA A 149 3.61 7.10 -12.38
CA ALA A 149 3.68 7.09 -13.84
C ALA A 149 4.60 5.99 -14.35
N SER A 150 5.81 5.90 -13.79
CA SER A 150 6.75 4.81 -14.08
C SER A 150 6.15 3.45 -13.73
N LEU A 151 5.42 3.36 -12.61
CA LEU A 151 4.80 2.13 -12.13
C LEU A 151 3.69 1.62 -13.04
N LEU A 152 2.82 2.51 -13.52
CA LEU A 152 1.67 2.18 -14.35
C LEU A 152 1.99 2.18 -15.85
N GLY A 153 3.22 2.54 -16.24
CA GLY A 153 3.61 2.66 -17.66
C GLY A 153 2.83 3.74 -18.40
N GLU A 154 2.36 4.76 -17.69
CA GLU A 154 1.63 5.90 -18.26
C GLU A 154 2.43 7.19 -18.11
N LYS A 155 2.03 8.23 -18.86
CA LYS A 155 2.63 9.56 -18.72
C LYS A 155 2.24 10.21 -17.40
N GLU A 156 3.18 10.88 -16.74
CA GLU A 156 2.94 11.58 -15.47
C GLU A 156 1.80 12.59 -15.55
N GLU A 157 1.69 13.33 -16.66
CA GLU A 157 0.61 14.29 -16.89
C GLU A 157 -0.75 13.61 -16.88
N ARG A 158 -0.82 12.38 -17.41
CA ARG A 158 -2.05 11.59 -17.46
C ARG A 158 -2.43 11.09 -16.07
N ILE A 159 -1.46 10.63 -15.26
CA ILE A 159 -1.68 10.26 -13.85
C ILE A 159 -2.19 11.46 -13.05
N LYS A 160 -1.53 12.62 -13.15
CA LYS A 160 -1.95 13.86 -12.47
C LYS A 160 -3.37 14.24 -12.86
N ALA A 161 -3.68 14.23 -14.16
CA ALA A 161 -5.01 14.58 -14.65
C ALA A 161 -6.10 13.64 -14.11
N GLN A 162 -5.85 12.32 -14.11
CA GLN A 162 -6.78 11.35 -13.56
C GLN A 162 -6.95 11.52 -12.04
N TYR A 163 -5.85 11.71 -11.31
CA TYR A 163 -5.87 11.91 -9.85
C TYR A 163 -6.65 13.17 -9.46
N TYR A 164 -6.32 14.33 -10.02
CA TYR A 164 -7.00 15.58 -9.66
C TYR A 164 -8.48 15.59 -10.06
N ARG A 165 -8.86 14.94 -11.18
CA ARG A 165 -10.27 14.74 -11.54
C ARG A 165 -11.01 13.90 -10.51
N LEU A 166 -10.38 12.84 -10.01
CA LEU A 166 -10.96 12.02 -8.93
C LEU A 166 -11.10 12.84 -7.64
N ILE A 167 -10.06 13.56 -7.22
CA ILE A 167 -10.11 14.41 -6.01
C ILE A 167 -11.19 15.47 -6.11
N LYS A 168 -11.38 16.08 -7.30
CA LYS A 168 -12.47 17.03 -7.52
C LYS A 168 -13.84 16.39 -7.27
N LYS A 169 -14.08 15.19 -7.82
CA LYS A 169 -15.32 14.44 -7.62
C LYS A 169 -15.54 14.02 -6.17
N ILE A 170 -14.48 13.60 -5.48
CA ILE A 170 -14.55 13.30 -4.04
C ILE A 170 -14.95 14.56 -3.27
N ARG A 171 -14.35 15.72 -3.58
CA ARG A 171 -14.78 16.97 -2.94
C ARG A 171 -16.25 17.26 -3.24
N GLU A 172 -16.68 17.25 -4.50
CA GLU A 172 -18.08 17.51 -4.86
C GLU A 172 -19.08 16.58 -4.13
N GLU A 173 -18.77 15.29 -4.02
CA GLU A 173 -19.62 14.29 -3.35
C GLU A 173 -19.67 14.48 -1.82
N PHE A 174 -18.54 14.83 -1.20
CA PHE A 174 -18.38 14.86 0.26
C PHE A 174 -18.33 16.27 0.85
N SER A 175 -18.43 17.33 0.04
CA SER A 175 -18.49 18.73 0.48
C SER A 175 -19.86 19.13 1.06
N ASN A 176 -20.90 18.32 0.91
CA ASN A 176 -22.26 18.60 1.40
C ASN A 176 -22.57 17.97 2.79
N HIS A 177 -21.56 17.71 3.61
CA HIS A 177 -21.73 17.11 4.96
C HIS A 177 -21.20 18.02 6.09
N GLU A 178 -21.18 19.34 5.85
CA GLU A 178 -21.20 20.36 6.93
C GLU A 178 -22.63 20.83 7.17
#